data_AF-A0AAF1KAX9-F1
#
_entry.id   AF-A0AAF1KAX9-F1
#
_cell.length_a   1.000
_cell.length_b   1.000
_cell.length_c   1.000
_cell.angle_alpha   90.00
_cell.angle_beta   90.00
_cell.angle_gamma   90.00
#
_symmetry.space_group_name_H-M   'P 1'
#
loop_
_entity.id
_entity.type
_entity.pdbx_description
1 polymer ?
#
loop_
_entity_poly.entity_id
_entity_poly.type
_entity_poly.pdbx_seq_one_letter_code
_entity_poly.pdbx_strand_id
1 'polypeptide(L)'
;MTKPVLSDPIALRIPEDILKNIETIAKVSERSRSWVIVRALKYYLMQEGNDILQIMAAQEEVEAGNVMDLDDLLAEFEVEGETQPMRKENAA
;
A
#
# COMPACT_ATOMS: atom_id res chain seq x y z
N MET A 1 -11.57 -18.83 3.92
CA MET A 1 -11.56 -17.41 3.52
C MET A 1 -12.99 -16.96 3.35
N THR A 2 -13.48 -16.08 4.22
CA THR A 2 -14.80 -15.46 4.10
C THR A 2 -14.83 -14.56 2.85
N LYS A 3 -15.94 -14.57 2.11
CA LYS A 3 -16.10 -13.68 0.94
C LYS A 3 -16.08 -12.23 1.44
N PRO A 4 -15.29 -11.32 0.81
CA PRO A 4 -15.30 -9.92 1.19
C PRO A 4 -16.67 -9.29 0.93
N VAL A 5 -17.11 -8.43 1.86
CA VAL A 5 -18.31 -7.60 1.66
C VAL A 5 -17.99 -6.60 0.55
N LEU A 6 -18.85 -6.57 -0.48
CA LEU A 6 -18.71 -5.68 -1.62
C LEU A 6 -19.53 -4.42 -1.38
N SER A 7 -19.09 -3.30 -1.97
CA SER A 7 -19.89 -2.08 -2.05
C SER A 7 -21.09 -2.28 -2.98
N ASP A 8 -22.01 -1.31 -2.96
CA ASP A 8 -22.94 -1.14 -4.06
C ASP A 8 -22.19 -0.90 -5.38
N PRO A 9 -22.78 -1.27 -6.55
CA PRO A 9 -22.18 -1.00 -7.84
C PRO A 9 -21.92 0.50 -8.05
N ILE A 10 -20.70 0.82 -8.46
CA ILE A 10 -20.30 2.19 -8.82
C ILE A 10 -20.34 2.37 -10.34
N ALA A 11 -20.88 3.50 -10.80
CA ALA A 11 -20.81 3.89 -12.20
C ALA A 11 -19.48 4.62 -12.44
N LEU A 12 -18.62 4.07 -13.30
CA LEU A 12 -17.30 4.62 -13.63
C LEU A 12 -17.21 4.90 -15.13
N ARG A 13 -16.75 6.11 -15.50
CA ARG A 13 -16.41 6.44 -16.89
C ARG A 13 -14.91 6.21 -17.10
N ILE A 14 -14.56 5.53 -18.18
CA ILE A 14 -13.18 5.30 -18.61
C ILE A 14 -13.06 5.50 -20.12
N PRO A 15 -11.87 5.85 -20.65
CA PRO A 15 -11.61 5.89 -22.09
C PRO A 15 -11.93 4.56 -22.78
N GLU A 16 -12.41 4.62 -24.02
CA GLU A 16 -12.86 3.44 -24.78
C GLU A 16 -11.71 2.45 -25.07
N ASP A 17 -10.52 2.96 -25.34
CA ASP A 17 -9.31 2.16 -25.57
C ASP A 17 -8.90 1.39 -24.30
N ILE A 18 -8.99 2.03 -23.14
CA ILE A 18 -8.75 1.38 -21.84
C ILE A 18 -9.80 0.31 -21.58
N LEU A 19 -11.08 0.60 -21.81
CA LEU A 19 -12.16 -0.39 -21.67
C LEU A 19 -11.89 -1.62 -22.56
N LYS A 20 -11.53 -1.40 -23.83
CA LYS A 20 -11.20 -2.48 -24.77
C LYS A 20 -10.05 -3.36 -24.27
N ASN A 21 -9.02 -2.76 -23.69
CA ASN A 21 -7.89 -3.51 -23.11
C ASN A 21 -8.32 -4.31 -21.87
N ILE A 22 -9.12 -3.73 -20.97
CA ILE A 22 -9.67 -4.42 -19.80
C ILE A 22 -10.50 -5.63 -20.22
N GLU A 23 -11.37 -5.46 -21.22
CA GLU A 23 -12.23 -6.54 -21.73
C GLU A 23 -11.42 -7.65 -22.38
N THR A 24 -10.36 -7.30 -23.11
CA THR A 24 -9.45 -8.28 -23.71
C THR A 24 -8.72 -9.08 -22.64
N ILE A 25 -8.16 -8.42 -21.61
CA ILE A 25 -7.47 -9.08 -20.50
C ILE A 25 -8.44 -9.99 -19.74
N ALA A 26 -9.64 -9.50 -19.43
CA ALA A 26 -10.67 -10.26 -18.73
C ALA A 26 -11.02 -11.55 -19.51
N LYS A 27 -11.22 -11.43 -20.84
CA LYS A 27 -11.53 -12.57 -21.71
C LYS A 27 -10.41 -13.60 -21.75
N VAL A 28 -9.17 -13.18 -21.98
CA VAL A 28 -8.01 -14.09 -22.13
C VAL A 28 -7.64 -14.75 -20.79
N SER A 29 -7.83 -14.05 -19.68
CA SER A 29 -7.53 -14.57 -18.33
C SER A 29 -8.68 -15.34 -17.68
N GLU A 30 -9.82 -15.47 -18.35
CA GLU A 30 -11.06 -16.07 -17.82
C GLU A 30 -11.50 -15.43 -16.48
N ARG A 31 -11.38 -14.10 -16.40
CA ARG A 31 -11.77 -13.30 -15.22
C ARG A 31 -12.87 -12.30 -15.58
N SER A 32 -13.52 -11.76 -14.55
CA SER A 32 -14.48 -10.67 -14.73
C SER A 32 -13.78 -9.33 -14.96
N ARG A 33 -14.46 -8.39 -15.64
CA ARG A 33 -13.98 -6.99 -15.74
C ARG A 33 -13.72 -6.37 -14.36
N SER A 34 -14.62 -6.64 -13.41
CA SER A 34 -14.48 -6.19 -12.02
C SER A 34 -13.19 -6.73 -11.38
N TRP A 35 -12.79 -7.97 -11.64
CA TRP A 35 -11.53 -8.51 -11.12
C TRP A 35 -10.31 -7.75 -11.65
N VAL A 36 -10.28 -7.44 -12.95
CA VAL A 36 -9.18 -6.68 -13.57
C VAL A 36 -9.11 -5.26 -12.99
N ILE A 37 -10.26 -4.59 -12.88
CA ILE A 37 -10.37 -3.24 -12.33
C ILE A 37 -9.95 -3.20 -10.85
N VAL A 38 -10.52 -4.08 -10.02
CA VAL A 38 -10.17 -4.15 -8.59
C VAL A 38 -8.69 -4.48 -8.41
N ARG A 39 -8.11 -5.33 -9.26
CA ARG A 39 -6.66 -5.60 -9.23
C ARG A 39 -5.85 -4.35 -9.51
N ALA A 40 -6.18 -3.58 -10.55
CA ALA A 40 -5.50 -2.33 -10.85
C ALA A 40 -5.62 -1.31 -9.70
N LEU A 41 -6.81 -1.17 -9.11
CA LEU A 41 -7.04 -0.29 -7.96
C LEU A 41 -6.23 -0.71 -6.74
N LYS A 42 -6.08 -2.02 -6.49
CA LYS A 42 -5.20 -2.53 -5.43
C LYS A 42 -3.74 -2.14 -5.66
N TYR A 43 -3.24 -2.24 -6.90
CA TYR A 43 -1.88 -1.80 -7.20
C TYR A 43 -1.70 -0.31 -6.98
N TYR A 44 -2.67 0.52 -7.36
CA TYR A 44 -2.63 1.96 -7.04
C TYR A 44 -2.55 2.19 -5.53
N LEU A 45 -3.41 1.53 -4.74
CA LEU A 45 -3.43 1.64 -3.28
C LEU A 45 -2.18 1.09 -2.60
N MET A 46 -1.43 0.20 -3.24
CA MET A 46 -0.15 -0.31 -2.72
C MET A 46 1.04 0.58 -3.07
N GLN A 47 0.87 1.59 -3.92
CA GLN A 47 1.94 2.46 -4.40
C GLN A 47 1.58 3.91 -4.06
N GLU A 48 1.31 4.75 -5.05
CA GLU A 48 0.94 6.16 -4.88
C GLU A 48 -0.21 6.37 -3.87
N GLY A 49 -1.23 5.52 -3.90
CA GLY A 49 -2.33 5.60 -2.94
C GLY A 49 -1.89 5.35 -1.50
N ASN A 50 -0.89 4.51 -1.26
CA ASN A 50 -0.34 4.27 0.07
C ASN A 50 0.39 5.52 0.58
N ASP A 51 1.19 6.16 -0.26
CA ASP A 51 1.95 7.36 0.12
C ASP A 51 1.01 8.50 0.54
N ILE A 52 -0.09 8.70 -0.22
CA ILE A 52 -1.13 9.69 0.12
C ILE A 52 -1.76 9.38 1.48
N LEU A 53 -2.14 8.12 1.71
CA LEU A 53 -2.77 7.71 2.96
C LEU A 53 -1.81 7.83 4.15
N GLN A 54 -0.53 7.51 3.98
CA GLN A 54 0.49 7.64 5.03
C GLN A 54 0.75 9.10 5.39
N ILE A 55 0.85 10.00 4.41
CA ILE A 55 1.03 11.43 4.68
C ILE A 55 -0.18 11.97 5.45
N MET A 56 -1.39 11.60 5.05
CA MET A 56 -2.61 12.01 5.76
C MET A 56 -2.62 11.50 7.21
N ALA A 57 -2.27 10.23 7.43
CA ALA A 57 -2.16 9.67 8.79
C ALA A 57 -1.10 10.39 9.63
N ALA A 58 0.06 10.71 9.06
CA ALA A 58 1.11 11.46 9.76
C ALA A 58 0.65 12.87 10.15
N GLN A 59 -0.16 13.54 9.31
CA GLN A 59 -0.75 14.83 9.65
C GLN A 59 -1.73 14.72 10.83
N GLU A 60 -2.56 13.68 10.86
CA GLU A 60 -3.47 13.41 11.98
C GLU A 60 -2.70 13.14 13.29
N GLU A 61 -1.57 12.41 13.23
CA GLU A 61 -0.70 12.18 14.39
C GLU A 61 -0.09 13.48 14.93
N VAL A 62 0.37 14.36 14.04
CA VAL A 62 0.87 15.69 14.42
C VAL A 62 -0.21 16.52 15.10
N GLU A 63 -1.43 16.54 14.55
CA GLU A 63 -2.57 17.26 15.13
C GLU A 63 -2.99 16.70 16.50
N ALA A 64 -2.88 15.38 16.68
CA ALA A 64 -3.12 14.71 17.94
C ALA A 64 -2.01 14.94 18.99
N GLY A 65 -0.89 15.56 18.61
CA GLY A 65 0.28 15.76 19.46
C GLY A 65 1.16 14.52 19.63
N ASN A 66 0.95 13.49 18.81
CA ASN A 66 1.77 12.28 18.78
C ASN A 66 3.04 12.53 17.95
N VAL A 67 3.91 13.40 18.47
CA VAL A 67 5.18 13.78 17.84
C VAL A 67 6.32 13.51 18.81
N MET A 68 7.50 13.17 18.26
CA MET A 68 8.73 12.97 19.04
C MET A 68 9.77 13.99 18.58
N ASP A 69 10.53 14.54 19.53
CA ASP A 69 11.65 15.41 19.21
C ASP A 69 12.75 14.62 18.49
N LEU A 70 13.51 15.30 17.61
CA LEU A 70 14.56 14.65 16.84
C LEU A 70 15.68 14.11 17.74
N ASP A 71 16.02 14.81 18.82
CA ASP A 71 17.07 14.38 19.74
C ASP A 71 16.65 13.10 20.49
N ASP A 72 15.38 13.03 20.89
CA ASP A 72 14.80 11.84 21.54
C ASP A 72 14.77 10.64 20.57
N LEU A 73 14.41 10.89 19.29
CA LEU A 73 14.45 9.86 18.24
C LEU A 73 15.85 9.31 18.05
N LEU A 74 16.86 10.18 17.92
CA LEU A 74 18.25 9.77 17.70
C LEU A 74 18.78 8.94 18.88
N ALA A 75 18.44 9.32 20.11
CA ALA A 75 18.82 8.55 21.29
C ALA A 75 18.23 7.12 21.27
N GLU A 76 16.99 6.92 20.80
CA GLU A 76 16.38 5.59 20.67
C GLU A 76 17.13 4.71 19.66
N PHE A 77 17.50 5.27 18.49
CA PHE A 77 18.24 4.54 17.46
C PHE A 77 19.69 4.20 17.87
N GLU A 78 20.37 5.07 18.62
CA GLU A 78 21.72 4.80 19.14
C GLU A 78 21.72 3.64 20.16
N VAL A 79 20.70 3.57 21.00
CA VAL A 79 20.51 2.48 21.97
C VAL A 79 20.23 1.14 21.26
N GLU A 80 19.46 1.14 20.17
CA GLU A 80 19.19 -0.09 19.40
C GLU A 80 20.42 -0.58 18.59
N GLY A 81 21.28 0.33 18.13
CA GLY A 81 22.52 -0.01 17.41
C GLY A 81 23.53 -0.82 18.22
N GLU A 82 23.48 -0.74 19.55
CA GLU A 82 24.36 -1.50 20.45
C GLU A 82 23.88 -2.94 20.74
N THR A 83 22.63 -3.29 20.40
CA THR A 83 22.02 -4.57 20.79
C THR A 83 21.98 -5.64 19.68
N GLN A 84 22.42 -5.34 18.46
CA GLN A 84 22.58 -6.36 17.41
C GLN A 84 24.03 -6.90 17.39
N PRO A 85 24.29 -8.13 17.89
CA PRO A 85 25.60 -8.75 17.67
C PRO A 85 25.76 -9.02 16.17
N MET A 86 26.77 -8.39 15.57
CA MET A 86 27.28 -8.68 14.23
C MET A 86 27.33 -10.20 14.02
N ARG A 87 26.40 -10.77 13.23
CA ARG A 87 26.50 -12.17 12.80
C ARG A 87 27.79 -12.29 12.01
N LYS A 88 28.83 -12.82 12.64
CA LYS A 88 30.02 -13.29 11.94
C LYS A 88 29.56 -14.43 11.05
N GLU A 89 29.45 -14.17 9.74
CA GLU A 89 29.41 -15.22 8.74
C GLU A 89 30.71 -16.02 8.88
N ASN A 90 30.58 -17.26 9.36
CA ASN A 90 31.67 -18.21 9.32
C ASN A 90 31.88 -18.61 7.87
N ALA A 91 33.01 -18.17 7.32
CA ALA A 91 33.65 -18.83 6.21
C ALA A 91 34.04 -20.26 6.62
N ALA A 92 33.48 -21.25 5.93
CA ALA A 92 34.03 -22.59 5.75
C ALA A 92 33.35 -23.24 4.53
#